data_AF-A0A511XF14-F1
#
_entry.id   AF-A0A511XF14-F1
#
_cell.length_a   1.000
_cell.length_b   1.000
_cell.length_c   1.000
_cell.angle_alpha   90.00
_cell.angle_beta   90.00
_cell.angle_gamma   90.00
#
_symmetry.space_group_name_H-M   'P 1'
#
loop_
_entity.id
_entity.type
_entity.pdbx_description
1 polymer ?
#
loop_
_entity_poly.entity_id
_entity_poly.type
_entity_poly.pdbx_seq_one_letter_code
_entity_poly.pdbx_strand_id
1 'polypeptide(L)'
;MKPVPASVFPLPFPDYKTETDKAVAIVKLGWPAVEPVLQHIVDWVSDRNDPVAHVFAPFLIDIGLPAALHIATALAGYDGWRKYTLLVDVVANSPQLAGVLRRELEMLAICPTENDAREEVAIQAREILHSMKS
;
A
#
# COMPACT_ATOMS: atom_id res chain seq x y z
N MET A 1 19.05 -32.44 -0.69
CA MET A 1 17.72 -32.19 -0.10
C MET A 1 17.63 -30.67 0.12
N LYS A 2 16.84 -29.94 -0.66
CA LYS A 2 16.66 -28.50 -0.45
C LYS A 2 15.80 -28.29 0.80
N PRO A 3 16.10 -27.32 1.68
CA PRO A 3 15.27 -27.08 2.85
C PRO A 3 13.84 -26.75 2.40
N VAL A 4 12.88 -27.39 3.07
CA VAL A 4 11.46 -27.06 2.96
C VAL A 4 11.32 -25.61 3.44
N PRO A 5 10.77 -24.67 2.64
CA PRO A 5 10.52 -23.32 3.13
C PRO A 5 9.59 -23.41 4.34
N ALA A 6 9.92 -22.62 5.37
CA ALA A 6 9.17 -22.52 6.61
C ALA A 6 7.67 -22.52 6.29
N SER A 7 6.95 -23.45 6.92
CA SER A 7 5.53 -23.64 6.75
C SER A 7 4.82 -22.28 6.78
N VAL A 8 4.17 -21.93 5.68
CA VAL A 8 3.13 -20.91 5.64
C VAL A 8 2.06 -21.41 6.60
N PHE A 9 2.14 -21.01 7.87
CA PHE A 9 0.97 -21.02 8.74
C PHE A 9 -0.11 -20.27 7.98
N PRO A 10 -1.35 -20.76 7.84
CA PRO A 10 -2.40 -19.93 7.30
C PRO A 10 -2.53 -18.76 8.28
N LEU A 11 -1.92 -17.63 7.93
CA LEU A 11 -2.10 -16.40 8.67
C LEU A 11 -3.59 -16.09 8.62
N PRO A 12 -4.20 -15.69 9.74
CA PRO A 12 -5.63 -15.44 9.80
C PRO A 12 -5.92 -14.12 9.08
N PHE A 13 -5.79 -14.08 7.75
CA PHE A 13 -6.17 -12.93 6.95
C PHE A 13 -7.67 -12.67 7.08
N PRO A 14 -8.09 -11.40 7.08
CA PRO A 14 -9.50 -11.05 6.96
C PRO A 14 -10.12 -11.77 5.76
N ASP A 15 -11.33 -12.28 5.93
CA ASP A 15 -12.21 -12.70 4.85
C ASP A 15 -13.18 -11.56 4.50
N TYR A 16 -13.46 -10.69 5.50
CA TYR A 16 -14.31 -9.53 5.36
C TYR A 16 -13.62 -8.26 5.81
N LYS A 17 -13.96 -7.15 5.16
CA LYS A 17 -13.44 -5.81 5.44
C LYS A 17 -13.63 -5.28 6.87
N THR A 18 -14.51 -5.91 7.64
CA THR A 18 -14.79 -5.55 9.04
C THR A 18 -13.99 -6.37 10.05
N GLU A 19 -13.24 -7.39 9.62
CA GLU A 19 -12.46 -8.26 10.52
C GLU A 19 -11.12 -7.62 10.90
N THR A 20 -11.18 -6.48 11.59
CA THR A 20 -10.01 -5.73 12.01
C THR A 20 -9.14 -6.50 13.01
N ASP A 21 -9.72 -7.38 13.84
CA ASP A 21 -8.96 -8.23 14.79
C ASP A 21 -7.94 -9.14 14.08
N LYS A 22 -8.33 -9.68 12.92
CA LYS A 22 -7.47 -10.50 12.05
C LYS A 22 -6.33 -9.68 11.46
N ALA A 23 -6.64 -8.48 10.95
CA ALA A 23 -5.63 -7.54 10.46
C ALA A 23 -4.64 -7.13 11.57
N VAL A 24 -5.13 -6.85 12.77
CA VAL A 24 -4.32 -6.52 13.95
C VAL A 24 -3.40 -7.70 14.33
N ALA A 25 -3.90 -8.94 14.26
CA ALA A 25 -3.07 -10.11 14.53
C ALA A 25 -1.91 -10.25 13.55
N ILE A 26 -2.12 -9.92 12.28
CA ILE A 26 -1.05 -9.91 11.25
C ILE A 26 -0.04 -8.79 11.52
N VAL A 27 -0.51 -7.56 11.76
CA VAL A 27 0.37 -6.41 12.08
C VAL A 27 1.25 -6.71 13.30
N LYS A 28 0.72 -7.38 14.31
CA LYS A 28 1.47 -7.79 15.52
C LYS A 28 2.62 -8.76 15.27
N LEU A 29 2.64 -9.47 14.14
CA LEU A 29 3.80 -10.29 13.74
C LEU A 29 5.02 -9.40 13.44
N GLY A 30 4.76 -8.19 12.95
CA GLY A 30 5.77 -7.19 12.65
C GLY A 30 6.65 -7.52 11.46
N TRP A 31 7.53 -6.58 11.13
CA TRP A 31 8.59 -6.78 10.15
C TRP A 31 9.82 -7.46 10.80
N PRO A 32 10.48 -8.45 10.16
CA PRO A 32 10.26 -8.98 8.81
C PRO A 32 9.31 -10.18 8.73
N ALA A 33 8.64 -10.59 9.83
CA ALA A 33 7.81 -11.80 9.84
C ALA A 33 6.64 -11.75 8.82
N VAL A 34 6.14 -10.57 8.49
CA VAL A 34 5.09 -10.37 7.47
C VAL A 34 5.59 -10.31 6.02
N GLU A 35 6.91 -10.34 5.77
CA GLU A 35 7.49 -10.20 4.42
C GLU A 35 6.82 -11.13 3.38
N PRO A 36 6.58 -12.43 3.66
CA PRO A 36 5.98 -13.34 2.68
C PRO A 36 4.55 -12.96 2.26
N VAL A 37 3.87 -12.12 3.04
CA VAL A 37 2.47 -11.72 2.82
C VAL A 37 2.30 -10.23 2.62
N LEU A 38 3.39 -9.48 2.45
CA LEU A 38 3.36 -8.03 2.38
C LEU A 38 2.54 -7.53 1.17
N GLN A 39 2.59 -8.20 0.03
CA GLN A 39 1.72 -7.89 -1.11
C GLN A 39 0.24 -7.98 -0.73
N HIS A 40 -0.15 -9.02 0.00
CA HIS A 40 -1.54 -9.23 0.42
C HIS A 40 -1.99 -8.14 1.40
N ILE A 41 -1.09 -7.67 2.28
CA ILE A 41 -1.36 -6.50 3.14
C ILE A 41 -1.63 -5.25 2.30
N VAL A 42 -0.83 -5.00 1.25
CA VAL A 42 -1.04 -3.87 0.33
C VAL A 42 -2.35 -4.03 -0.48
N ASP A 43 -2.78 -5.27 -0.77
CA ASP A 43 -4.05 -5.54 -1.43
C ASP A 43 -5.27 -5.20 -0.56
N TRP A 44 -5.15 -5.30 0.76
CA TRP A 44 -6.21 -4.90 1.68
C TRP A 44 -6.38 -3.38 1.82
N VAL A 45 -5.37 -2.59 1.44
CA VAL A 45 -5.45 -1.12 1.39
C VAL A 45 -5.96 -0.69 0.00
N SER A 46 -7.20 -1.11 -0.32
CA SER A 46 -7.85 -0.82 -1.60
C SER A 46 -9.01 0.16 -1.51
N ASP A 47 -9.74 0.19 -0.40
CA ASP A 47 -10.81 1.13 -0.16
C ASP A 47 -10.62 1.75 1.23
N ARG A 48 -10.44 3.08 1.27
CA ARG A 48 -10.27 3.79 2.53
C ARG A 48 -11.50 3.77 3.44
N ASN A 49 -12.67 3.36 2.95
CA ASN A 49 -13.85 3.18 3.78
C ASN A 49 -13.87 1.82 4.49
N ASP A 50 -12.97 0.91 4.12
CA ASP A 50 -12.92 -0.43 4.70
C ASP A 50 -12.15 -0.41 6.03
N PRO A 51 -12.74 -0.86 7.15
CA PRO A 51 -12.09 -0.83 8.46
C PRO A 51 -10.71 -1.51 8.51
N VAL A 52 -10.53 -2.60 7.77
CA VAL A 52 -9.24 -3.30 7.66
C VAL A 52 -8.15 -2.43 7.02
N ALA A 53 -8.48 -1.58 6.04
CA ALA A 53 -7.51 -0.68 5.41
C ALA A 53 -6.91 0.30 6.43
N HIS A 54 -7.71 0.78 7.39
CA HIS A 54 -7.24 1.64 8.48
C HIS A 54 -6.29 0.95 9.47
N VAL A 55 -6.29 -0.39 9.52
CA VAL A 55 -5.31 -1.15 10.32
C VAL A 55 -4.00 -1.30 9.56
N PHE A 56 -4.07 -1.62 8.27
CA PHE A 56 -2.87 -1.90 7.48
C PHE A 56 -2.15 -0.64 6.98
N ALA A 57 -2.84 0.46 6.68
CA ALA A 57 -2.20 1.67 6.17
C ALA A 57 -1.14 2.25 7.15
N PRO A 58 -1.42 2.44 8.46
CA PRO A 58 -0.41 2.87 9.43
C PRO A 58 0.78 1.90 9.52
N PHE A 59 0.53 0.61 9.40
CA PHE A 59 1.58 -0.39 9.41
C PHE A 59 2.50 -0.29 8.19
N LEU A 60 1.94 -0.07 7.00
CA LEU A 60 2.72 0.16 5.77
C LEU A 60 3.57 1.44 5.86
N ILE A 61 3.04 2.49 6.49
CA ILE A 61 3.81 3.72 6.79
C ILE A 61 5.00 3.40 7.70
N ASP A 62 4.74 2.67 8.79
CA ASP A 62 5.74 2.36 9.83
C ASP A 62 6.89 1.51 9.31
N ILE A 63 6.60 0.46 8.53
CA ILE A 63 7.68 -0.36 7.94
C ILE A 63 8.44 0.41 6.85
N GLY A 64 7.78 1.32 6.14
CA GLY A 64 8.41 2.22 5.16
C GLY A 64 8.95 1.48 3.94
N LEU A 65 10.25 1.63 3.68
CA LEU A 65 10.94 1.15 2.46
C LEU A 65 10.62 -0.29 2.01
N PRO A 66 10.48 -1.29 2.89
CA PRO A 66 10.10 -2.64 2.49
C PRO A 66 8.75 -2.72 1.75
N ALA A 67 7.82 -1.79 2.01
CA ALA A 67 6.54 -1.72 1.30
C ALA A 67 6.65 -1.16 -0.12
N ALA A 68 7.74 -0.46 -0.46
CA ALA A 68 7.83 0.34 -1.69
C ALA A 68 7.58 -0.48 -2.96
N LEU A 69 8.18 -1.67 -3.09
CA LEU A 69 8.01 -2.50 -4.29
C LEU A 69 6.56 -2.98 -4.48
N HIS A 70 5.90 -3.33 -3.38
CA HIS A 70 4.51 -3.80 -3.39
C HIS A 70 3.53 -2.64 -3.70
N ILE A 71 3.79 -1.46 -3.13
CA ILE A 71 3.03 -0.25 -3.44
C ILE A 71 3.24 0.15 -4.90
N ALA A 72 4.47 0.16 -5.41
CA ALA A 72 4.75 0.45 -6.82
C ALA A 72 4.00 -0.49 -7.77
N THR A 73 3.91 -1.77 -7.42
CA THR A 73 3.15 -2.77 -8.18
C THR A 73 1.66 -2.45 -8.20
N ALA A 74 1.08 -2.03 -7.05
CA ALA A 74 -0.31 -1.59 -6.99
C ALA A 74 -0.55 -0.30 -7.79
N LEU A 75 0.38 0.67 -7.73
CA LEU A 75 0.30 1.92 -8.49
C LEU A 75 0.39 1.71 -10.01
N ALA A 76 1.05 0.65 -10.46
CA ALA A 76 1.09 0.25 -11.87
C ALA A 76 -0.19 -0.46 -12.35
N GLY A 77 -1.11 -0.82 -11.44
CA GLY A 77 -2.37 -1.47 -11.76
C GLY A 77 -3.38 -0.57 -12.49
N TYR A 78 -4.62 -1.04 -12.67
CA TYR A 78 -5.67 -0.27 -13.34
C TYR A 78 -6.71 0.34 -12.37
N ASP A 79 -6.76 -0.11 -11.12
CA ASP A 79 -7.74 0.33 -10.14
C ASP A 79 -7.39 1.72 -9.57
N GLY A 80 -8.04 2.77 -10.09
CA GLY A 80 -7.79 4.15 -9.71
C GLY A 80 -8.15 4.45 -8.26
N TRP A 81 -9.22 3.85 -7.73
CA TRP A 81 -9.66 4.09 -6.35
C TRP A 81 -8.68 3.49 -5.35
N ARG A 82 -8.17 2.29 -5.65
CA ARG A 82 -7.08 1.66 -4.89
C ARG A 82 -5.81 2.50 -4.92
N LYS A 83 -5.41 3.02 -6.08
CA LYS A 83 -4.24 3.91 -6.18
C LYS A 83 -4.44 5.17 -5.36
N TYR A 84 -5.59 5.83 -5.50
CA TYR A 84 -5.93 7.03 -4.74
C TYR A 84 -5.84 6.76 -3.23
N THR A 85 -6.43 5.65 -2.76
CA THR A 85 -6.37 5.22 -1.37
C THR A 85 -4.93 5.04 -0.89
N LEU A 86 -4.08 4.31 -1.63
CA LEU A 86 -2.65 4.15 -1.28
C LEU A 86 -1.89 5.48 -1.27
N LEU A 87 -2.17 6.37 -2.22
CA LEU A 87 -1.52 7.67 -2.29
C LEU A 87 -1.87 8.54 -1.08
N VAL A 88 -3.17 8.63 -0.74
CA VAL A 88 -3.66 9.48 0.36
C VAL A 88 -3.31 8.91 1.72
N ASP A 89 -3.59 7.63 1.95
CA ASP A 89 -3.52 7.04 3.29
C ASP A 89 -2.14 6.50 3.62
N VAL A 90 -1.27 6.23 2.64
CA VAL A 90 0.08 5.67 2.87
C VAL A 90 1.18 6.59 2.35
N VAL A 91 1.25 6.84 1.04
CA VAL A 91 2.41 7.50 0.42
C VAL A 91 2.55 8.96 0.86
N ALA A 92 1.45 9.72 0.92
CA ALA A 92 1.45 11.10 1.38
C ALA A 92 1.90 11.26 2.85
N ASN A 93 1.71 10.22 3.67
CA ASN A 93 2.05 10.22 5.09
C ASN A 93 3.45 9.65 5.37
N SER A 94 4.22 9.30 4.34
CA SER A 94 5.57 8.75 4.47
C SER A 94 6.52 9.41 3.47
N PRO A 95 7.27 10.47 3.88
CA PRO A 95 8.22 11.15 3.00
C PRO A 95 9.28 10.21 2.42
N GLN A 96 9.66 9.17 3.15
CA GLN A 96 10.60 8.15 2.70
C GLN A 96 10.02 7.32 1.55
N LEU A 97 8.77 6.85 1.68
CA LEU A 97 8.07 6.14 0.60
C LEU A 97 7.84 7.05 -0.59
N ALA A 98 7.38 8.28 -0.39
CA ALA A 98 7.21 9.25 -1.47
C ALA A 98 8.52 9.51 -2.23
N GLY A 99 9.65 9.58 -1.50
CA GLY A 99 10.99 9.67 -2.06
C GLY A 99 11.34 8.52 -3.01
N VAL A 100 11.13 7.29 -2.55
CA VAL A 100 11.45 6.09 -3.33
C VAL A 100 10.48 5.88 -4.49
N LEU A 101 9.20 6.23 -4.31
CA LEU A 101 8.15 6.13 -5.32
C LEU A 101 8.05 7.35 -6.25
N ARG A 102 9.05 8.25 -6.21
CA ARG A 102 9.05 9.48 -7.01
C ARG A 102 8.75 9.23 -8.48
N ARG A 103 9.35 8.20 -9.08
CA ARG A 103 9.17 7.88 -10.50
C ARG A 103 7.72 7.48 -10.79
N GLU A 104 7.14 6.63 -9.95
CA GLU A 104 5.75 6.19 -10.07
C GLU A 104 4.78 7.37 -9.92
N LEU A 105 5.04 8.26 -8.96
CA LEU A 105 4.28 9.51 -8.78
C LEU A 105 4.37 10.43 -10.01
N GLU A 106 5.57 10.59 -10.58
CA GLU A 106 5.77 11.39 -11.80
C GLU A 106 5.01 10.79 -12.99
N MET A 107 5.02 9.47 -13.14
CA MET A 107 4.27 8.77 -14.18
C MET A 107 2.75 8.97 -14.03
N LEU A 108 2.21 8.81 -12.82
CA LEU A 108 0.78 9.03 -12.54
C LEU A 108 0.37 10.49 -12.78
N ALA A 109 1.24 11.44 -12.47
CA ALA A 109 0.99 12.87 -12.67
C ALA A 109 0.97 13.29 -14.15
N ILE A 110 1.79 12.65 -14.99
CA ILE A 110 2.00 13.01 -16.41
C ILE A 110 1.12 12.19 -17.35
N CYS A 111 0.93 10.90 -17.05
CA CYS A 111 0.25 9.95 -17.92
C CYS A 111 -0.79 9.11 -17.14
N PRO A 112 -1.82 9.74 -16.56
CA PRO A 112 -2.90 8.99 -15.92
C PRO A 112 -3.71 8.20 -16.94
N THR A 113 -4.17 7.01 -16.55
CA THR A 113 -5.23 6.32 -17.28
C THR A 113 -6.57 7.03 -17.11
N GLU A 114 -7.58 6.65 -17.88
CA GLU A 114 -8.93 7.20 -17.72
C GLU A 114 -9.50 6.92 -16.32
N ASN A 115 -9.21 5.75 -15.74
CA ASN A 115 -9.65 5.41 -14.39
C ASN A 115 -8.94 6.27 -13.34
N ASP A 116 -7.62 6.49 -13.51
CA ASP A 116 -6.83 7.38 -12.65
C ASP A 116 -7.37 8.82 -12.69
N ALA A 117 -7.84 9.29 -13.85
CA ALA A 117 -8.39 10.63 -14.01
C ALA A 117 -9.75 10.79 -13.30
N ARG A 118 -10.61 9.77 -13.33
CA ARG A 118 -11.91 9.77 -12.62
C ARG A 118 -11.74 9.85 -11.10
N GLU A 119 -10.72 9.16 -10.59
CA GLU A 119 -10.43 9.07 -9.16
C GLU A 119 -9.38 10.09 -8.68
N GLU A 120 -9.10 11.13 -9.49
CA GLU A 120 -8.20 12.24 -9.16
C GLU A 120 -6.75 11.82 -8.79
N VAL A 121 -6.32 10.62 -9.18
CA VAL A 121 -4.99 10.06 -8.84
C VAL A 121 -3.86 10.97 -9.30
N ALA A 122 -3.99 11.58 -10.48
CA ALA A 122 -2.99 12.52 -11.00
C ALA A 122 -2.88 13.81 -10.17
N ILE A 123 -4.00 14.26 -9.58
CA ILE A 123 -4.02 15.43 -8.70
C ILE A 123 -3.25 15.08 -7.43
N GLN A 124 -3.60 13.96 -6.79
CA GLN A 124 -2.94 13.50 -5.57
C GLN A 124 -1.44 13.28 -5.76
N ALA A 125 -1.03 12.65 -6.87
CA ALA A 125 0.39 12.44 -7.16
C ALA A 125 1.17 13.77 -7.28
N ARG A 126 0.58 14.79 -7.89
CA ARG A 126 1.20 16.13 -8.00
C ARG A 126 1.33 16.82 -6.64
N GLU A 127 0.34 16.70 -5.78
CA GLU A 127 0.39 17.26 -4.42
C GLU A 127 1.52 16.65 -3.60
N ILE A 128 1.67 15.32 -3.65
CA ILE A 128 2.77 14.62 -2.98
C ILE A 128 4.12 15.07 -3.56
N LEU A 129 4.27 15.13 -4.88
CA LEU A 129 5.51 15.61 -5.52
C LEU A 129 5.84 17.07 -5.18
N HIS A 130 4.82 17.90 -4.92
CA HIS A 130 5.01 19.28 -4.51
C HIS A 130 5.47 19.39 -3.05
N SER A 131 4.87 18.62 -2.14
CA SER A 131 5.24 18.62 -0.73
C SER A 131 6.68 18.15 -0.49
N MET A 132 7.22 17.28 -1.35
CA MET A 132 8.61 16.83 -1.30
C MET A 132 9.65 17.92 -1.61
N LYS A 133 9.24 19.05 -2.20
CA LYS A 133 10.13 20.16 -2.59
C LYS A 133 10.16 21.30 -1.57
N SER A 134 9.27 21.25 -0.59
CA SER A 134 9.13 22.25 0.48
C SER A 134 9.94 21.84 1.70
#